data_AF-Q0CHX2-F1
#
_entry.id   AF-Q0CHX2-F1
#
_cell.length_a   1.000
_cell.length_b   1.000
_cell.length_c   1.000
_cell.angle_alpha   90.00
_cell.angle_beta   90.00
_cell.angle_gamma   90.00
#
_symmetry.space_group_name_H-M   'P 1'
#
loop_
_entity.id
_entity.type
_entity.pdbx_description
1 polymer ?
#
loop_
_entity_poly.entity_id
_entity_poly.type
_entity_poly.pdbx_seq_one_letter_code
_entity_poly.pdbx_strand_id
1 'polypeptide(L)'
;MPNETAPAHRHTAFAMRFIIEGNGGFTAVHGKRIQMQQGDVILTPTWNYHDHGKDGSGPMIWLDGLDLPNFRHFPVHFVEHFKAPRYPAEDIDTSTSPIVFPWRVMKEKLDSVPGKWATQRYLRADGREVSRVLGGCAERLDGGSSSPSRRETTSAVYHVITGSGYSMVGEQRLTWEKGDTFCVPSWYKYEHHADAGETVYLYRFDDKPMIEALGFYRTQEMDVEKLVSE
;
A
#
# COMPACT_ATOMS: atom_id res chain seq x y z
N MET A 1 12.54 -1.95 17.19
CA MET A 1 12.67 -2.74 18.45
C MET A 1 12.06 -1.97 19.62
N PRO A 2 11.81 -2.60 20.78
CA PRO A 2 11.31 -1.92 21.98
C PRO A 2 12.07 -0.64 22.30
N ASN A 3 11.35 0.47 22.51
CA ASN A 3 11.88 1.79 22.84
C ASN A 3 12.78 2.45 21.77
N GLU A 4 12.85 1.89 20.55
CA GLU A 4 13.56 2.56 19.45
C GLU A 4 12.78 3.76 18.92
N THR A 5 13.54 4.73 18.42
CA THR A 5 13.04 5.94 17.80
C THR A 5 13.68 6.08 16.42
N ALA A 6 12.85 6.06 15.37
CA ALA A 6 13.26 6.60 14.07
C ALA A 6 13.16 8.13 14.14
N PRO A 7 14.26 8.89 14.01
CA PRO A 7 14.26 10.33 14.26
C PRO A 7 13.36 11.11 13.30
N ALA A 8 12.79 12.20 13.81
CA ALA A 8 11.91 13.09 13.07
C ALA A 8 12.61 13.76 11.88
N HIS A 9 11.99 13.63 10.71
CA HIS A 9 12.41 14.27 9.48
C HIS A 9 11.21 14.50 8.56
N ARG A 10 11.41 15.26 7.49
CA ARG A 10 10.47 15.39 6.38
C ARG A 10 11.20 15.24 5.07
N HIS A 11 10.51 14.71 4.06
CA HIS A 11 11.05 14.59 2.72
C HIS A 11 9.98 14.78 1.67
N THR A 12 10.37 15.09 0.43
CA THR A 12 9.41 15.22 -0.69
C THR A 12 8.82 13.88 -1.13
N ALA A 13 9.48 12.76 -0.82
CA ALA A 13 8.94 11.43 -1.06
C ALA A 13 7.61 11.23 -0.32
N PHE A 14 6.64 10.62 -0.99
CA PHE A 14 5.43 10.11 -0.38
C PHE A 14 5.69 8.71 0.18
N ALA A 15 5.12 8.40 1.34
CA ALA A 15 5.22 7.07 1.92
C ALA A 15 3.87 6.53 2.39
N MET A 16 3.71 5.22 2.28
CA MET A 16 2.62 4.46 2.88
C MET A 16 3.16 3.23 3.58
N ARG A 17 2.63 2.94 4.78
CA ARG A 17 3.03 1.82 5.62
C ARG A 17 1.90 0.85 5.78
N PHE A 18 2.13 -0.41 5.41
CA PHE A 18 1.24 -1.51 5.73
C PHE A 18 1.76 -2.25 6.95
N ILE A 19 0.93 -2.32 8.00
CA ILE A 19 1.34 -2.91 9.28
C ILE A 19 1.21 -4.43 9.23
N ILE A 20 2.33 -5.16 9.33
CA ILE A 20 2.36 -6.63 9.18
C ILE A 20 2.08 -7.31 10.52
N GLU A 21 2.83 -6.96 11.56
CA GLU A 21 2.70 -7.55 12.89
C GLU A 21 3.33 -6.69 13.99
N GLY A 22 2.97 -7.01 15.23
CA GLY A 22 3.43 -6.31 16.44
C GLY A 22 2.34 -5.47 17.07
N ASN A 23 2.61 -4.98 18.27
CA ASN A 23 1.68 -4.19 19.09
C ASN A 23 2.41 -2.99 19.71
N GLY A 24 1.73 -1.86 19.89
CA GLY A 24 2.29 -0.68 20.55
C GLY A 24 3.30 0.11 19.71
N GLY A 25 3.35 -0.14 18.40
CA GLY A 25 4.03 0.74 17.45
C GLY A 25 3.22 2.01 17.22
N PHE A 26 3.88 3.12 16.96
CA PHE A 26 3.22 4.36 16.56
C PHE A 26 3.95 5.06 15.42
N THR A 27 3.20 5.85 14.67
CA THR A 27 3.72 6.84 13.73
C THR A 27 3.26 8.22 14.18
N ALA A 28 4.14 9.20 14.23
CA ALA A 28 3.76 10.60 14.38
C ALA A 28 3.85 11.27 13.00
N VAL A 29 2.80 11.98 12.58
CA VAL A 29 2.79 12.77 11.35
C VAL A 29 2.26 14.16 11.67
N HIS A 30 3.12 15.16 11.52
CA HIS A 30 2.83 16.59 11.66
C HIS A 30 1.94 16.93 12.87
N GLY A 31 2.37 16.51 14.05
CA GLY A 31 1.65 16.80 15.29
C GLY A 31 0.65 15.75 15.74
N LYS A 32 0.40 14.71 14.95
CA LYS A 32 -0.58 13.67 15.27
C LYS A 32 0.11 12.33 15.44
N ARG A 33 0.04 11.78 16.66
CA ARG A 33 0.56 10.46 17.01
C ARG A 33 -0.54 9.42 16.83
N ILE A 34 -0.26 8.46 15.96
CA ILE A 34 -1.19 7.45 15.45
C ILE A 34 -0.67 6.08 15.88
N GLN A 35 -1.54 5.27 16.49
CA GLN A 35 -1.22 3.92 16.89
C GLN A 35 -1.27 2.98 15.68
N MET A 36 -0.29 2.09 15.56
CA MET A 36 -0.22 1.09 14.51
C MET A 36 -1.01 -0.15 14.90
N GLN A 37 -1.95 -0.58 14.06
CA GLN A 37 -2.68 -1.83 14.21
C GLN A 37 -2.44 -2.73 13.02
N GLN A 38 -2.42 -4.05 13.25
CA GLN A 38 -2.17 -5.04 12.21
C GLN A 38 -3.15 -4.91 11.03
N GLY A 39 -2.60 -4.89 9.82
CA GLY A 39 -3.30 -4.74 8.56
C GLY A 39 -3.60 -3.30 8.15
N ASP A 40 -3.45 -2.33 9.04
CA ASP A 40 -3.76 -0.94 8.72
C ASP A 40 -2.77 -0.40 7.69
N VAL A 41 -3.26 0.50 6.83
CA VAL A 41 -2.42 1.34 5.99
C VAL A 41 -2.34 2.73 6.59
N ILE A 42 -1.13 3.22 6.84
CA ILE A 42 -0.89 4.56 7.39
C ILE A 42 -0.05 5.37 6.40
N LEU A 43 -0.52 6.56 6.07
CA LEU A 43 0.17 7.44 5.13
C LEU A 43 1.15 8.37 5.85
N THR A 44 2.19 8.75 5.13
CA THR A 44 3.03 9.89 5.46
C THR A 44 3.11 10.78 4.22
N PRO A 45 2.21 11.78 4.14
CA PRO A 45 2.17 12.69 3.01
C PRO A 45 3.46 13.48 2.85
N THR A 46 3.73 13.89 1.61
CA THR A 46 4.92 14.66 1.23
C THR A 46 5.14 15.87 2.14
N TRP A 47 6.39 16.14 2.49
CA TRP A 47 6.85 17.33 3.23
C TRP A 47 6.26 17.54 4.63
N ASN A 48 5.71 16.48 5.24
CA ASN A 48 5.27 16.49 6.63
C ASN A 48 6.34 15.88 7.53
N TYR A 49 6.62 16.53 8.66
CA TYR A 49 7.46 15.95 9.71
C TYR A 49 6.86 14.64 10.20
N HIS A 50 7.67 13.61 10.29
CA HIS A 50 7.25 12.33 10.80
C HIS A 50 8.37 11.58 11.51
N ASP A 51 7.97 10.77 12.49
CA ASP A 51 8.84 9.89 13.26
C ASP A 51 8.08 8.62 13.68
N HIS A 52 8.83 7.60 14.07
CA HIS A 52 8.26 6.29 14.41
C HIS A 52 8.82 5.79 15.72
N GLY A 53 8.04 5.03 16.45
CA GLY A 53 8.52 4.42 17.67
C GLY A 53 7.74 3.21 18.07
N LYS A 54 8.25 2.59 19.12
CA LYS A 54 7.67 1.39 19.70
C LYS A 54 7.60 1.55 21.19
N ASP A 55 6.39 1.73 21.69
CA ASP A 55 6.10 1.68 23.11
C ASP A 55 6.02 0.22 23.56
N GLY A 56 6.48 -0.10 24.76
CA GLY A 56 6.41 -1.44 25.32
C GLY A 56 7.32 -2.48 24.65
N SER A 57 6.98 -3.75 24.80
CA SER A 57 7.84 -4.90 24.44
C SER A 57 7.50 -5.55 23.09
N GLY A 58 8.40 -6.38 22.56
CA GLY A 58 8.24 -7.08 21.28
C GLY A 58 8.59 -6.23 20.05
N PRO A 59 8.79 -6.86 18.88
CA PRO A 59 9.05 -6.17 17.64
C PRO A 59 7.78 -5.51 17.08
N MET A 60 7.99 -4.61 16.13
CA MET A 60 6.97 -4.05 15.26
C MET A 60 7.49 -4.19 13.84
N ILE A 61 6.72 -4.82 12.96
CA ILE A 61 7.11 -5.09 11.57
C ILE A 61 6.06 -4.49 10.65
N TRP A 62 6.52 -3.76 9.64
CA TRP A 62 5.67 -3.16 8.61
C TRP A 62 6.39 -3.17 7.27
N LEU A 63 5.62 -3.00 6.20
CA LEU A 63 6.10 -2.79 4.84
C LEU A 63 5.99 -1.31 4.49
N ASP A 64 7.11 -0.69 4.13
CA ASP A 64 7.19 0.69 3.65
C ASP A 64 7.14 0.72 2.11
N GLY A 65 6.16 1.43 1.55
CA GLY A 65 6.07 1.75 0.13
C GLY A 65 6.35 3.24 -0.10
N LEU A 66 7.41 3.55 -0.86
CA LEU A 66 7.83 4.92 -1.16
C LEU A 66 8.13 5.11 -2.64
N ASP A 67 7.93 6.34 -3.13
CA ASP A 67 8.27 6.76 -4.49
C ASP A 67 9.75 7.14 -4.66
N LEU A 68 10.61 6.72 -3.72
CA LEU A 68 12.06 6.99 -3.72
C LEU A 68 12.77 6.67 -5.04
N PRO A 69 12.48 5.54 -5.74
CA PRO A 69 13.14 5.23 -7.01
C PRO A 69 12.93 6.30 -8.09
N ASN A 70 11.80 7.02 -8.09
CA ASN A 70 11.53 8.07 -9.08
C ASN A 70 12.58 9.19 -9.02
N PHE A 71 13.13 9.47 -7.83
CA PHE A 71 14.11 10.54 -7.68
C PHE A 71 15.51 10.20 -8.21
N ARG A 72 15.75 8.94 -8.61
CA ARG A 72 16.93 8.56 -9.41
C ARG A 72 16.89 9.22 -10.80
N HIS A 73 15.69 9.46 -11.31
CA HIS A 73 15.46 10.01 -12.65
C HIS A 73 15.05 11.48 -12.61
N PHE A 74 14.31 11.89 -11.57
CA PHE A 74 13.91 13.28 -11.32
C PHE A 74 14.58 13.77 -10.04
N PRO A 75 15.71 14.50 -10.08
CA PRO A 75 16.50 14.84 -8.90
C PRO A 75 15.86 15.97 -8.07
N VAL A 76 14.67 15.71 -7.52
CA VAL A 76 13.84 16.62 -6.74
C VAL A 76 13.49 16.03 -5.36
N HIS A 77 14.36 15.13 -4.86
CA HIS A 77 14.26 14.63 -3.49
C HIS A 77 14.91 15.61 -2.52
N PHE A 78 14.09 16.21 -1.66
CA PHE A 78 14.57 17.07 -0.58
C PHE A 78 14.30 16.39 0.76
N VAL A 79 15.19 16.60 1.73
CA VAL A 79 15.09 16.06 3.09
C VAL A 79 15.46 17.14 4.08
N GLU A 80 14.73 17.23 5.18
CA GLU A 80 15.05 18.10 6.31
C GLU A 80 14.85 17.35 7.62
N HIS A 81 15.89 17.28 8.43
CA HIS A 81 15.84 16.70 9.75
C HIS A 81 15.30 17.71 10.77
N PHE A 82 14.46 17.25 11.68
CA PHE A 82 14.05 18.07 12.80
C PHE A 82 15.19 18.17 13.82
N LYS A 83 15.22 19.27 14.59
CA LYS A 83 16.27 19.54 15.58
C LYS A 83 16.31 18.55 16.75
N ALA A 84 15.26 17.75 16.93
CA ALA A 84 15.13 16.76 17.99
C ALA A 84 14.67 15.42 17.40
N PRO A 85 14.89 14.30 18.10
CA PRO A 85 14.46 12.98 17.61
C PRO A 85 12.95 12.84 17.39
N ARG A 86 12.13 13.68 18.03
CA ARG A 86 10.67 13.67 17.94
C ARG A 86 10.15 15.03 17.51
N TYR A 87 9.22 15.04 16.56
CA TYR A 87 8.43 16.23 16.30
C TYR A 87 7.29 16.30 17.34
N PRO A 88 6.98 17.48 17.92
CA PRO A 88 5.90 17.58 18.90
C PRO A 88 4.60 17.00 18.33
N ALA A 89 3.97 16.05 19.05
CA ALA A 89 2.75 15.38 18.62
C ALA A 89 1.90 14.94 19.80
N GLU A 90 0.58 14.91 19.57
CA GLU A 90 -0.43 14.46 20.53
C GLU A 90 -1.07 13.15 20.05
N ASP A 91 -1.41 12.26 20.98
CA ASP A 91 -2.18 11.06 20.66
C ASP A 91 -3.57 11.47 20.15
N ILE A 92 -3.98 10.87 19.02
CA ILE A 92 -5.29 11.10 18.43
C ILE A 92 -6.10 9.81 18.34
N ASP A 93 -7.42 9.95 18.24
CA ASP A 93 -8.26 8.84 17.81
C ASP A 93 -7.91 8.46 16.36
N THR A 94 -7.16 7.36 16.25
CA THR A 94 -6.65 6.80 15.00
C THR A 94 -7.79 6.48 14.02
N SER A 95 -8.98 6.13 14.50
CA SER A 95 -10.13 5.79 13.66
C SER A 95 -10.73 6.99 12.91
N THR A 96 -10.41 8.21 13.35
CA THR A 96 -10.89 9.46 12.73
C THR A 96 -9.85 10.11 11.81
N SER A 97 -8.65 9.55 11.74
CA SER A 97 -7.54 10.14 11.00
C SER A 97 -7.70 9.95 9.49
N PRO A 98 -7.59 11.01 8.66
CA PRO A 98 -7.72 10.90 7.21
C PRO A 98 -6.51 10.24 6.53
N ILE A 99 -5.46 9.94 7.30
CA ILE A 99 -4.23 9.30 6.84
C ILE A 99 -4.10 7.86 7.35
N VAL A 100 -5.15 7.32 7.96
CA VAL A 100 -5.22 5.93 8.44
C VAL A 100 -6.36 5.23 7.75
N PHE A 101 -6.08 4.04 7.25
CA PHE A 101 -7.06 3.18 6.59
C PHE A 101 -7.12 1.85 7.35
N PRO A 102 -8.10 1.71 8.26
CA PRO A 102 -8.21 0.52 9.09
C PRO A 102 -8.48 -0.74 8.26
N TRP A 103 -7.75 -1.83 8.54
CA TRP A 103 -7.95 -3.09 7.81
C TRP A 103 -9.37 -3.61 7.94
N ARG A 104 -9.95 -3.53 9.14
CA ARG A 104 -11.32 -3.96 9.40
C ARG A 104 -12.32 -3.34 8.42
N VAL A 105 -12.16 -2.05 8.14
CA VAL A 105 -13.03 -1.30 7.23
C VAL A 105 -12.79 -1.71 5.77
N MET A 106 -11.52 -1.88 5.36
CA MET A 106 -11.20 -2.35 4.00
C MET A 106 -11.70 -3.77 3.75
N LYS A 107 -11.48 -4.67 4.72
CA LYS A 107 -11.94 -6.06 4.66
C LYS A 107 -13.47 -6.14 4.54
N GLU A 108 -14.20 -5.38 5.34
CA GLU A 108 -15.66 -5.30 5.25
C GLU A 108 -16.13 -4.83 3.86
N LYS A 109 -15.45 -3.83 3.27
CA LYS A 109 -15.73 -3.40 1.89
C LYS A 109 -15.48 -4.51 0.89
N LEU A 110 -14.36 -5.21 0.97
CA LEU A 110 -14.03 -6.33 0.07
C LEU A 110 -15.03 -7.49 0.20
N ASP A 111 -15.44 -7.82 1.42
CA ASP A 111 -16.36 -8.91 1.72
C ASP A 111 -17.79 -8.59 1.26
N SER A 112 -18.14 -7.30 1.21
CA SER A 112 -19.44 -6.86 0.69
C SER A 112 -19.55 -6.94 -0.84
N VAL A 113 -18.44 -7.08 -1.57
CA VAL A 113 -18.45 -7.20 -3.04
C VAL A 113 -18.82 -8.65 -3.44
N PRO A 114 -19.92 -8.86 -4.20
CA PRO A 114 -20.32 -10.19 -4.66
C PRO A 114 -19.30 -10.84 -5.59
N GLY A 115 -19.32 -12.18 -5.64
CA GLY A 115 -18.45 -12.97 -6.52
C GLY A 115 -17.25 -13.56 -5.77
N LYS A 116 -16.37 -14.23 -6.52
CA LYS A 116 -15.21 -14.95 -5.96
C LYS A 116 -13.94 -14.12 -5.85
N TRP A 117 -13.94 -12.96 -6.48
CA TRP A 117 -12.83 -12.01 -6.45
C TRP A 117 -13.36 -10.59 -6.30
N ALA A 118 -12.67 -9.79 -5.49
CA ALA A 118 -12.96 -8.39 -5.31
C ALA A 118 -11.67 -7.58 -5.19
N THR A 119 -11.73 -6.32 -5.61
CA THR A 119 -10.63 -5.36 -5.47
C THR A 119 -11.16 -4.01 -5.02
N GLN A 120 -10.44 -3.32 -4.13
CA GLN A 120 -10.81 -2.01 -3.61
C GLN A 120 -9.57 -1.12 -3.47
N ARG A 121 -9.66 0.13 -3.94
CA ARG A 121 -8.59 1.14 -3.79
C ARG A 121 -8.65 1.77 -2.39
N TYR A 122 -7.51 2.06 -1.82
CA TYR A 122 -7.42 2.98 -0.68
C TYR A 122 -7.57 4.41 -1.22
N LEU A 123 -8.76 4.99 -1.05
CA LEU A 123 -9.10 6.33 -1.53
C LEU A 123 -9.38 7.25 -0.36
N ARG A 124 -9.08 8.54 -0.53
CA ARG A 124 -9.50 9.60 0.39
C ARG A 124 -11.02 9.65 0.49
N ALA A 125 -11.53 10.32 1.52
CA ALA A 125 -12.97 10.47 1.74
C ALA A 125 -13.72 11.12 0.56
N ASP A 126 -13.03 11.91 -0.26
CA ASP A 126 -13.57 12.54 -1.48
C ASP A 126 -13.45 11.65 -2.74
N GLY A 127 -13.03 10.40 -2.59
CA GLY A 127 -12.89 9.43 -3.67
C GLY A 127 -11.59 9.55 -4.48
N ARG A 128 -10.70 10.51 -4.17
CA ARG A 128 -9.41 10.64 -4.86
C ARG A 128 -8.36 9.70 -4.31
N GLU A 129 -7.34 9.44 -5.13
CA GLU A 129 -6.14 8.72 -4.73
C GLU A 129 -5.44 9.32 -3.50
N VAL A 130 -4.80 8.47 -2.71
CA VAL A 130 -4.08 8.87 -1.50
C VAL A 130 -2.91 9.81 -1.78
N SER A 131 -2.30 9.67 -2.97
CA SER A 131 -1.29 10.59 -3.49
C SER A 131 -1.42 10.73 -5.01
N ARG A 132 -0.61 11.61 -5.61
CA ARG A 132 -0.50 11.71 -7.07
C ARG A 132 0.50 10.74 -7.70
N VAL A 133 1.26 10.01 -6.88
CA VAL A 133 2.39 9.19 -7.35
C VAL A 133 2.15 7.71 -7.06
N LEU A 134 1.99 7.38 -5.77
CA LEU A 134 1.64 6.04 -5.31
C LEU A 134 0.18 5.93 -4.90
N GLY A 135 -0.40 4.78 -5.21
CA GLY A 135 -1.71 4.36 -4.74
C GLY A 135 -1.63 3.04 -3.99
N GLY A 136 -2.70 2.74 -3.27
CA GLY A 136 -2.86 1.47 -2.56
C GLY A 136 -4.13 0.77 -3.01
N CYS A 137 -4.12 -0.55 -2.95
CA CYS A 137 -5.29 -1.38 -3.19
C CYS A 137 -5.23 -2.63 -2.32
N ALA A 138 -6.40 -3.22 -2.04
CA ALA A 138 -6.51 -4.54 -1.47
C ALA A 138 -7.38 -5.43 -2.36
N GLU A 139 -7.11 -6.73 -2.34
CA GLU A 139 -7.83 -7.74 -3.12
C GLU A 139 -8.29 -8.88 -2.21
N ARG A 140 -9.44 -9.48 -2.54
CA ARG A 140 -10.00 -10.67 -1.91
C ARG A 140 -10.17 -11.75 -2.97
N LEU A 141 -9.72 -12.98 -2.68
CA LEU A 141 -10.00 -14.18 -3.47
C LEU A 141 -10.62 -15.24 -2.56
N ASP A 142 -11.72 -15.85 -2.97
CA ASP A 142 -12.24 -17.05 -2.32
C ASP A 142 -11.24 -18.21 -2.48
N GLY A 143 -11.20 -19.13 -1.52
CA GLY A 143 -10.35 -20.33 -1.62
C GLY A 143 -10.65 -21.13 -2.89
N GLY A 144 -9.59 -21.52 -3.61
CA GLY A 144 -9.68 -22.24 -4.89
C GLY A 144 -10.15 -21.38 -6.08
N SER A 145 -10.25 -20.06 -5.92
CA SER A 145 -10.61 -19.14 -7.01
C SER A 145 -9.39 -18.45 -7.61
N SER A 146 -9.62 -17.61 -8.61
CA SER A 146 -8.57 -16.88 -9.31
C SER A 146 -9.03 -15.46 -9.61
N SER A 147 -8.10 -14.50 -9.62
CA SER A 147 -8.36 -13.15 -10.10
C SER A 147 -8.58 -13.16 -11.62
N PRO A 148 -9.17 -12.12 -12.21
CA PRO A 148 -9.04 -11.89 -13.64
C PRO A 148 -7.58 -11.79 -14.06
N SER A 149 -7.30 -12.14 -15.31
CA SER A 149 -5.99 -11.93 -15.90
C SER A 149 -5.81 -10.45 -16.25
N ARG A 150 -4.71 -9.84 -15.80
CA ARG A 150 -4.45 -8.41 -15.97
C ARG A 150 -3.12 -8.19 -16.69
N ARG A 151 -3.06 -7.11 -17.47
CA ARG A 151 -1.81 -6.58 -18.05
C ARG A 151 -1.98 -5.08 -18.20
N GLU A 152 -1.17 -4.33 -17.46
CA GLU A 152 -1.27 -2.88 -17.34
C GLU A 152 0.13 -2.24 -17.35
N THR A 153 0.21 -0.94 -17.68
CA THR A 153 1.48 -0.21 -17.70
C THR A 153 2.01 0.14 -16.31
N THR A 154 1.24 -0.14 -15.26
CA THR A 154 1.64 0.09 -13.87
C THR A 154 2.55 -1.02 -13.37
N SER A 155 3.43 -0.70 -12.43
CA SER A 155 4.13 -1.68 -11.61
C SER A 155 3.51 -1.76 -10.21
N ALA A 156 3.58 -2.94 -9.58
CA ALA A 156 2.98 -3.16 -8.27
C ALA A 156 3.87 -4.03 -7.38
N VAL A 157 3.81 -3.78 -6.07
CA VAL A 157 4.32 -4.67 -5.02
C VAL A 157 3.14 -5.16 -4.21
N TYR A 158 3.08 -6.47 -4.01
CA TYR A 158 2.05 -7.19 -3.29
C TYR A 158 2.58 -7.73 -1.98
N HIS A 159 1.72 -7.76 -0.97
CA HIS A 159 1.94 -8.42 0.32
C HIS A 159 0.75 -9.32 0.64
N VAL A 160 1.01 -10.57 1.01
CA VAL A 160 -0.03 -11.55 1.35
C VAL A 160 -0.46 -11.36 2.80
N ILE A 161 -1.67 -10.82 3.01
CA ILE A 161 -2.21 -10.52 4.35
C ILE A 161 -2.63 -11.83 5.05
N THR A 162 -3.33 -12.70 4.32
CA THR A 162 -3.75 -14.03 4.76
C THR A 162 -3.85 -14.98 3.57
N GLY A 163 -3.82 -16.28 3.83
CA GLY A 163 -3.98 -17.30 2.81
C GLY A 163 -2.67 -17.80 2.21
N SER A 164 -2.79 -18.77 1.32
CA SER A 164 -1.73 -19.28 0.46
C SER A 164 -2.21 -19.43 -0.98
N GLY A 165 -1.26 -19.52 -1.90
CA GLY A 165 -1.56 -19.70 -3.30
C GLY A 165 -0.36 -19.43 -4.18
N TYR A 166 -0.62 -18.95 -5.39
CA TYR A 166 0.43 -18.55 -6.30
C TYR A 166 -0.01 -17.45 -7.25
N SER A 167 0.96 -16.81 -7.89
CA SER A 167 0.72 -15.87 -8.97
C SER A 167 1.51 -16.28 -10.21
N MET A 168 0.84 -16.22 -11.35
CA MET A 168 1.50 -16.27 -12.65
C MET A 168 1.88 -14.83 -13.01
N VAL A 169 3.16 -14.55 -13.24
CA VAL A 169 3.68 -13.24 -13.64
C VAL A 169 4.56 -13.44 -14.88
N GLY A 170 4.02 -13.10 -16.05
CA GLY A 170 4.56 -13.55 -17.33
C GLY A 170 4.55 -15.07 -17.40
N GLU A 171 5.72 -15.68 -17.56
CA GLU A 171 5.90 -17.13 -17.58
C GLU A 171 6.28 -17.69 -16.19
N GLN A 172 6.54 -16.83 -15.21
CA GLN A 172 7.00 -17.25 -13.88
C GLN A 172 5.82 -17.56 -12.97
N ARG A 173 5.92 -18.67 -12.25
CA ARG A 173 5.03 -19.01 -11.14
C ARG A 173 5.70 -18.65 -9.82
N LEU A 174 5.06 -17.78 -9.03
CA LEU A 174 5.49 -17.38 -7.70
C LEU A 174 4.51 -17.98 -6.69
N THR A 175 4.92 -19.01 -5.95
CA THR A 175 4.14 -19.55 -4.82
C THR A 175 4.34 -18.67 -3.61
N TRP A 176 3.28 -18.41 -2.85
CA TRP A 176 3.32 -17.54 -1.68
C TRP A 176 2.38 -18.02 -0.58
N GLU A 177 2.72 -17.64 0.65
CA GLU A 177 1.91 -17.79 1.85
C GLU A 177 1.83 -16.46 2.62
N LYS A 178 1.07 -16.44 3.72
CA LYS A 178 0.90 -15.27 4.58
C LYS A 178 2.25 -14.66 4.97
N GLY A 179 2.40 -13.36 4.75
CA GLY A 179 3.60 -12.59 5.09
C GLY A 179 4.56 -12.41 3.91
N ASP A 180 4.41 -13.21 2.84
CA ASP A 180 5.24 -13.07 1.64
C ASP A 180 4.96 -11.76 0.91
N THR A 181 5.98 -11.28 0.20
CA THR A 181 5.93 -10.07 -0.62
C THR A 181 6.54 -10.36 -1.99
N PHE A 182 5.87 -9.92 -3.06
CA PHE A 182 6.34 -10.10 -4.44
C PHE A 182 6.02 -8.88 -5.29
N CYS A 183 6.61 -8.78 -6.48
CA CYS A 183 6.36 -7.67 -7.39
C CYS A 183 5.80 -8.14 -8.74
N VAL A 184 5.02 -7.28 -9.36
CA VAL A 184 4.53 -7.41 -10.73
C VAL A 184 5.11 -6.24 -11.52
N PRO A 185 6.10 -6.46 -12.40
CA PRO A 185 6.65 -5.40 -13.23
C PRO A 185 5.65 -4.90 -14.27
N SER A 186 5.88 -3.67 -14.74
CA SER A 186 5.07 -3.05 -15.80
C SER A 186 4.95 -3.94 -17.04
N TRP A 187 3.75 -4.04 -17.59
CA TRP A 187 3.42 -4.76 -18.81
C TRP A 187 3.64 -6.28 -18.79
N TYR A 188 3.87 -6.88 -17.61
CA TYR A 188 3.78 -8.33 -17.44
C TYR A 188 2.31 -8.71 -17.29
N LYS A 189 1.88 -9.76 -18.00
CA LYS A 189 0.57 -10.36 -17.77
C LYS A 189 0.59 -11.08 -16.43
N TYR A 190 -0.43 -10.92 -15.60
CA TYR A 190 -0.47 -11.56 -14.29
C TYR A 190 -1.87 -12.02 -13.86
N GLU A 191 -1.89 -13.04 -13.02
CA GLU A 191 -3.10 -13.63 -12.43
C GLU A 191 -2.75 -14.23 -11.06
N HIS A 192 -3.65 -14.11 -10.09
CA HIS A 192 -3.49 -14.68 -8.75
C HIS A 192 -4.44 -15.85 -8.57
N HIS A 193 -3.96 -16.93 -7.96
CA HIS A 193 -4.72 -18.14 -7.69
C HIS A 193 -4.63 -18.46 -6.19
N ALA A 194 -5.76 -18.56 -5.52
CA ALA A 194 -5.83 -18.97 -4.13
C ALA A 194 -5.84 -20.50 -4.03
N ASP A 195 -5.09 -21.06 -3.09
CA ASP A 195 -5.25 -22.48 -2.74
C ASP A 195 -6.67 -22.74 -2.20
N ALA A 196 -7.09 -24.01 -2.22
CA ALA A 196 -8.38 -24.39 -1.65
C ALA A 196 -8.37 -24.23 -0.12
N GLY A 197 -9.50 -23.81 0.46
CA GLY A 197 -9.74 -23.85 1.90
C GLY A 197 -9.98 -22.48 2.54
N GLU A 198 -9.09 -21.51 2.36
CA GLU A 198 -9.20 -20.20 3.00
C GLU A 198 -9.28 -19.03 2.03
N THR A 199 -9.91 -17.94 2.47
CA THR A 199 -9.96 -16.68 1.72
C THR A 199 -8.59 -16.00 1.77
N VAL A 200 -8.09 -15.62 0.61
CA VAL A 200 -6.86 -14.85 0.47
C VAL A 200 -7.20 -13.37 0.49
N TYR A 201 -6.42 -12.59 1.24
CA TYR A 201 -6.39 -11.14 1.10
C TYR A 201 -4.99 -10.68 0.74
N LEU A 202 -4.90 -9.83 -0.27
CA LEU A 202 -3.65 -9.23 -0.73
C LEU A 202 -3.70 -7.72 -0.53
N TYR A 203 -2.63 -7.14 0.00
CA TYR A 203 -2.35 -5.71 -0.08
C TYR A 203 -1.47 -5.45 -1.30
N ARG A 204 -1.69 -4.36 -2.04
CA ARG A 204 -0.76 -3.86 -3.06
C ARG A 204 -0.58 -2.36 -2.96
N PHE A 205 0.63 -1.90 -3.25
CA PHE A 205 0.86 -0.51 -3.64
C PHE A 205 1.44 -0.47 -5.06
N ASP A 206 1.07 0.57 -5.79
CA ASP A 206 1.39 0.71 -7.21
C ASP A 206 1.60 2.17 -7.62
N ASP A 207 2.18 2.34 -8.80
CA ASP A 207 2.44 3.64 -9.43
C ASP A 207 1.27 4.14 -10.28
N LYS A 208 0.08 3.52 -10.16
CA LYS A 208 -1.10 3.85 -10.98
C LYS A 208 -1.44 5.34 -10.98
N PRO A 209 -1.46 6.06 -9.83
CA PRO A 209 -1.79 7.48 -9.83
C PRO A 209 -0.81 8.31 -10.66
N MET A 210 0.48 7.98 -10.64
CA MET A 210 1.48 8.65 -11.47
C MET A 210 1.24 8.38 -12.95
N ILE A 211 1.06 7.11 -13.30
CA ILE A 211 0.93 6.65 -14.68
C ILE A 211 -0.35 7.21 -15.33
N GLU A 212 -1.45 7.33 -14.57
CA GLU A 212 -2.66 8.01 -15.01
C GLU A 212 -2.45 9.53 -15.16
N ALA A 213 -1.83 10.19 -14.17
CA ALA A 213 -1.60 11.64 -14.21
C ALA A 213 -0.71 12.08 -15.39
N LEU A 214 0.19 11.21 -15.85
CA LEU A 214 1.05 11.43 -17.02
C LEU A 214 0.40 11.02 -18.35
N GLY A 215 -0.80 10.43 -18.33
CA GLY A 215 -1.48 9.95 -19.54
C GLY A 215 -0.92 8.64 -20.11
N PHE A 216 -0.08 7.92 -19.35
CA PHE A 216 0.62 6.70 -19.77
C PHE A 216 -0.12 5.40 -19.40
N TYR A 217 -1.26 5.51 -18.70
CA TYR A 217 -2.01 4.32 -18.30
C TYR A 217 -2.60 3.61 -19.51
N ARG A 218 -2.26 2.33 -19.68
CA ARG A 218 -2.83 1.42 -20.68
C ARG A 218 -3.08 0.07 -20.06
N THR A 219 -4.09 -0.63 -20.56
CA THR A 219 -4.35 -2.05 -20.29
C THR A 219 -4.36 -2.81 -21.61
N GLN A 220 -4.13 -4.13 -21.58
CA GLN A 220 -4.24 -4.96 -22.78
C GLN A 220 -5.64 -4.96 -23.41
N GLU A 221 -6.68 -4.68 -22.62
CA GLU A 221 -8.08 -4.62 -23.07
C GLU A 221 -8.48 -3.24 -23.61
N MET A 222 -7.59 -2.25 -23.55
CA MET A 222 -7.90 -0.89 -23.99
C MET A 222 -8.03 -0.83 -25.51
N ASP A 223 -9.17 -0.32 -25.97
CA ASP A 223 -9.39 0.00 -27.38
C ASP A 223 -8.63 1.28 -27.73
N VAL A 224 -7.47 1.12 -28.36
CA VAL A 224 -6.57 2.23 -28.70
C VAL A 224 -7.14 3.16 -29.78
N GLU A 225 -8.07 2.67 -30.61
CA GLU A 225 -8.71 3.49 -31.65
C GLU A 225 -9.63 4.55 -31.05
N LYS A 226 -10.17 4.31 -29.84
CA LYS A 226 -11.00 5.31 -29.15
C LYS A 226 -10.21 6.54 -28.70
N LEU A 227 -8.90 6.41 -28.49
CA LEU A 227 -8.04 7.50 -28.01
C LEU A 227 -7.89 8.65 -29.01
N VAL A 228 -8.24 8.43 -30.29
CA VAL A 228 -8.21 9.45 -31.34
C VAL A 228 -9.61 9.87 -31.80
N SER A 229 -10.66 9.31 -31.19
CA SER A 229 -12.06 9.59 -31.54
C SER A 229 -12.82 10.42 -30.51
N GLU A 230 -12.22 10.68 -29.34
CA GLU A 230 -12.71 11.58 -28.28
C GLU A 230 -11.85 12.86 -28.21
#